data_AF-B0PCB6-F1
#
_entry.id   AF-B0PCB6-F1
#
_cell.length_a   1.000
_cell.length_b   1.000
_cell.length_c   1.000
_cell.angle_alpha   90.00
_cell.angle_beta   90.00
_cell.angle_gamma   90.00
#
_symmetry.space_group_name_H-M   'P 1'
#
loop_
_entity.id
_entity.type
_entity.pdbx_description
1 polymer ?
#
loop_
_entity_poly.entity_id
_entity_poly.type
_entity_poly.pdbx_seq_one_letter_code
_entity_poly.pdbx_strand_id
1 'polypeptide(L)' 'MARKKATTYTLRVIYGMSHATVQRLQANLPVSTHTLDKLCKIFNCQIEEIVEYVPDGEL' A
#
# COMPACT_ATOMS: atom_id res chain seq x y z
N MET A 1 4.06 -3.86 -4.70
CA MET A 1 3.98 -5.25 -4.18
C MET A 1 5.15 -6.13 -4.63
N ALA A 2 5.49 -6.17 -5.92
CA ALA A 2 6.54 -7.08 -6.44
C ALA A 2 7.93 -6.85 -5.82
N ARG A 3 8.34 -5.59 -5.62
CA ARG A 3 9.68 -5.26 -5.07
C ARG A 3 9.89 -5.68 -3.61
N LYS A 4 8.83 -5.80 -2.80
CA LYS A 4 8.90 -6.21 -1.38
C LYS A 4 8.28 -7.58 -1.09
N LYS A 5 8.01 -8.39 -2.12
CA LYS A 5 7.46 -9.76 -2.03
C LYS A 5 6.18 -9.89 -1.17
N ALA A 6 5.36 -8.84 -1.11
CA ALA A 6 4.13 -8.86 -0.32
C ALA A 6 2.96 -9.35 -1.17
N THR A 7 2.26 -10.38 -0.70
CA THR A 7 1.02 -10.85 -1.34
C THR A 7 -0.20 -10.24 -0.64
N THR A 8 -1.35 -10.25 -1.32
CA THR A 8 -2.65 -9.93 -0.71
C THR A 8 -2.93 -10.77 0.53
N TYR A 9 -2.53 -12.05 0.53
CA TYR A 9 -2.62 -12.92 1.70
C TYR A 9 -1.75 -12.41 2.85
N THR A 10 -0.49 -12.06 2.58
CA THR A 10 0.43 -11.52 3.58
C THR A 10 -0.16 -10.26 4.25
N LEU A 11 -0.69 -9.32 3.47
CA LEU A 11 -1.27 -8.08 4.00
C LEU A 11 -2.51 -8.32 4.86
N ARG A 12 -3.40 -9.22 4.42
CA ARG A 12 -4.66 -9.48 5.13
C ARG A 12 -4.48 -10.36 6.36
N VAL A 13 -3.75 -11.46 6.20
CA VAL A 13 -3.68 -12.52 7.20
C VAL A 13 -2.53 -12.32 8.17
N ILE A 14 -1.35 -11.92 7.67
CA ILE A 14 -0.17 -11.73 8.52
C ILE A 14 -0.17 -10.34 9.15
N TYR A 15 -0.49 -9.30 8.36
CA TYR A 15 -0.46 -7.91 8.83
C TYR A 15 -1.83 -7.33 9.22
N GLY A 16 -2.88 -8.15 9.20
CA GLY A 16 -4.21 -7.77 9.67
C GLY A 16 -4.80 -6.55 8.95
N MET A 17 -4.51 -6.36 7.66
CA MET A 17 -5.18 -5.33 6.86
C MET A 17 -6.56 -5.81 6.45
N SER A 18 -7.53 -4.90 6.49
CA SER A 18 -8.89 -5.23 6.06
C SER A 18 -8.90 -5.60 4.57
N HIS A 19 -9.82 -6.49 4.18
CA HIS A 19 -10.02 -6.82 2.77
C HIS A 19 -10.32 -5.58 1.93
N ALA A 20 -11.17 -4.69 2.44
CA ALA A 20 -11.53 -3.44 1.78
C ALA A 20 -10.30 -2.54 1.53
N THR A 21 -9.40 -2.42 2.51
CA THR A 21 -8.16 -1.62 2.35
C THR A 21 -7.28 -2.19 1.25
N VAL A 22 -7.09 -3.51 1.23
CA VAL A 22 -6.26 -4.15 0.21
C VAL A 22 -6.87 -4.02 -1.19
N GLN A 23 -8.19 -4.17 -1.32
CA GLN A 23 -8.88 -3.93 -2.59
C GLN A 23 -8.74 -2.48 -3.08
N ARG A 24 -8.85 -1.49 -2.18
CA ARG A 24 -8.65 -0.08 -2.55
C ARG A 24 -7.26 0.18 -3.10
N LEU A 25 -6.23 -0.38 -2.46
CA LEU A 25 -4.84 -0.27 -2.93
C LEU A 25 -4.66 -0.90 -4.32
N GLN A 26 -5.31 -2.04 -4.59
CA GLN A 26 -5.24 -2.68 -5.92
C GLN A 26 -5.98 -1.91 -7.01
N ALA A 27 -7.06 -1.22 -6.66
CA ALA A 27 -7.88 -0.43 -7.57
C ALA A 27 -7.41 1.04 -7.69
N ASN A 28 -6.24 1.37 -7.13
CA ASN A 28 -5.70 2.73 -7.07
C ASN A 28 -6.69 3.77 -6.50
N LEU A 29 -7.51 3.34 -5.52
CA LEU A 29 -8.51 4.17 -4.87
C LEU A 29 -7.90 4.96 -3.69
N PRO A 30 -8.51 6.09 -3.29
CA PRO A 30 -8.00 6.91 -2.20
C PRO A 30 -7.80 6.12 -0.90
N VAL A 31 -6.71 6.39 -0.19
CA VAL A 31 -6.42 5.80 1.13
C VAL A 31 -6.06 6.88 2.13
N SER A 32 -6.15 6.58 3.42
CA SER A 32 -5.76 7.50 4.49
C SER A 32 -4.25 7.48 4.73
N THR A 33 -3.70 8.55 5.29
CA THR A 33 -2.31 8.61 5.76
C THR A 33 -1.99 7.53 6.81
N HIS A 34 -2.96 7.15 7.64
CA HIS A 34 -2.83 6.01 8.55
C HIS A 34 -2.59 4.67 7.82
N THR A 35 -3.22 4.47 6.66
CA THR A 35 -2.99 3.27 5.84
C THR A 35 -1.56 3.24 5.31
N LEU A 36 -1.06 4.40 4.89
CA LEU A 36 0.31 4.55 4.40
C LEU A 36 1.34 4.33 5.53
N ASP A 37 1.14 4.90 6.72
CA ASP A 37 1.98 4.64 7.91
C ASP A 37 2.05 3.15 8.25
N LYS A 38 0.91 2.45 8.21
CA LYS A 38 0.87 1.01 8.44
C LYS A 38 1.70 0.24 7.41
N LEU A 39 1.63 0.62 6.13
CA LEU A 39 2.46 0.03 5.07
C LEU A 39 3.95 0.30 5.29
N CYS A 40 4.33 1.52 5.67
CA CYS A 40 5.71 1.87 6.00
C CYS A 40 6.26 1.01 7.15
N LYS A 41 5.48 0.81 8.21
CA LYS A 41 5.84 -0.06 9.34
C LYS A 41 5.96 -1.53 8.93
N ILE A 42 5.04 -2.03 8.10
CA ILE A 42 5.07 -3.40 7.59
C ILE A 42 6.33 -3.66 6.75
N PHE A 43 6.72 -2.69 5.93
CA PHE A 43 7.81 -2.81 4.98
C PHE A 43 9.14 -2.23 5.43
N ASN A 44 9.17 -1.68 6.65
CA ASN A 44 10.30 -0.96 7.23
C ASN A 44 10.94 0.02 6.22
N CYS A 45 10.13 0.91 5.65
CA CYS A 45 10.56 1.91 4.67
C CYS A 45 10.13 3.32 4.98
N GLN A 46 10.76 4.24 4.26
CA GLN A 46 10.29 5.60 4.11
C GLN A 46 9.05 5.66 3.20
N ILE A 47 8.30 6.76 3.28
CA ILE A 47 7.00 6.91 2.63
C ILE A 47 7.13 7.03 1.10
N GLU A 48 8.19 7.68 0.65
CA GLU A 48 8.59 7.85 -0.74
C GLU A 48 8.93 6.52 -1.44
N GLU A 49 9.22 5.45 -0.69
CA GLU A 49 9.43 4.12 -1.29
C GLU A 49 8.13 3.42 -1.69
N ILE A 50 6.97 3.92 -1.23
CA ILE A 50 5.65 3.30 -1.47
C ILE A 50 4.62 4.25 -2.10
N VAL A 51 4.88 5.56 -2.11
CA VAL A 51 4.03 6.58 -2.73
C VAL A 51 4.88 7.45 -3.65
N GLU A 52 4.40 7.65 -4.86
CA GLU A 52 4.96 8.55 -5.86
C GLU A 52 3.87 9.52 -6.32
N TYR A 53 4.22 10.80 -6.44
CA TYR A 53 3.35 11.78 -7.06
C TYR A 53 3.48 11.66 -8.59
N VAL A 54 2.36 11.43 -9.27
CA VAL A 54 2.29 11.38 -10.72
C VAL A 54 1.40 12.54 -11.18
N PRO A 55 1.91 13.50 -11.98
CA PRO A 55 1.11 14.58 -12.53
C PRO A 55 -0.03 14.07 -13.42
N ASP A 56 -1.13 14.82 -13.47
CA ASP A 56 -2.24 14.49 -14.37
C ASP A 56 -1.78 14.60 -15.84
N GLY A 57 -1.82 13.47 -16.57
CA GLY A 57 -1.44 13.41 -17.99
C GLY A 57 -0.21 12.55 -18.32
N GLU A 58 0.46 11.97 -17.32
CA GLU A 58 1.66 11.13 -17.49
C GLU A 58 1.43 9.66 -17.08
N LEU A 59 0.34 9.03 -17.57
CA LEU A 59 0.03 7.61 -17.34
C LEU A 59 0.06 6.75 -18.60
#